data_AF-A0A0G8BZF3-F1
#
_entry.id   AF-A0A0G8BZF3-F1
#
_cell.length_a   1.000
_cell.length_b   1.000
_cell.length_c   1.000
_cell.angle_alpha   90.00
_cell.angle_beta   90.00
_cell.angle_gamma   90.00
#
_symmetry.space_group_name_H-M   'P 1'
#
loop_
_entity.id
_entity.type
_entity.pdbx_description
1 polymer ?
#
loop_
_entity_poly.entity_id
_entity_poly.type
_entity_poly.pdbx_seq_one_letter_code
_entity_poly.pdbx_strand_id
1 'polypeptide(L)'
;MGVVDDKKGKTRRIWVGFNTIIGGYIVISKATIKEEIKSSKEMMTCPICEGTVLNHHKPLKFGNFDIREIINQPVDEVLKIFGDLPALQKLKFIVGGDMRLTEDVSLLPRKAQVALKMFELEQASFSNYEMVLQNVLPFWDEIKGNIESISVNNQVTICDFPNVYETRENIIDKYFTNGKYKKLTYVYEAFGYKKLVTQINKI
;
A
#
# COMPACT_ATOMS: atom_id res chain seq x y z
N MET A 1 15.96 -0.77 8.26
CA MET A 1 16.66 -1.09 9.52
C MET A 1 15.57 -1.39 10.54
N GLY A 2 15.23 -2.65 10.75
CA GLY A 2 14.17 -3.02 11.70
C GLY A 2 14.71 -2.93 13.12
N VAL A 3 14.00 -2.22 14.00
CA VAL A 3 14.30 -2.15 15.42
C VAL A 3 13.30 -3.06 16.13
N VAL A 4 13.80 -4.03 16.88
CA VAL A 4 13.02 -4.75 17.88
C VAL A 4 13.58 -4.28 19.22
N ASP A 5 12.80 -3.49 19.95
CA ASP A 5 13.20 -2.99 21.27
C ASP A 5 12.98 -4.07 22.33
N ASP A 6 14.07 -4.50 22.94
CA ASP A 6 14.06 -5.31 24.14
C ASP A 6 13.99 -4.38 25.37
N LYS A 7 13.22 -4.76 26.40
CA LYS A 7 12.83 -3.92 27.57
C LYS A 7 13.99 -3.36 28.42
N LYS A 8 15.25 -3.51 28.01
CA LYS A 8 16.47 -3.07 28.70
C LYS A 8 17.30 -2.05 27.93
N GLY A 9 16.75 -1.37 26.92
CA GLY A 9 17.36 -0.18 26.31
C GLY A 9 18.69 -0.42 25.58
N LYS A 10 19.03 -1.68 25.26
CA LYS A 10 20.18 -2.02 24.42
C LYS A 10 19.68 -2.37 23.03
N THR A 11 19.73 -1.39 22.12
CA THR A 11 19.35 -1.59 20.71
C THR A 11 20.32 -2.58 20.07
N ARG A 12 19.90 -3.83 19.86
CA ARG A 12 20.65 -4.82 19.07
C ARG A 12 20.29 -4.62 17.61
N ARG A 13 21.24 -4.15 16.81
CA ARG A 13 21.10 -4.03 15.35
C ARG A 13 21.47 -5.36 14.72
N ILE A 14 20.46 -6.16 14.35
CA ILE A 14 20.67 -7.37 13.55
C ILE A 14 20.84 -6.92 12.10
N TRP A 15 21.99 -7.21 11.50
CA TRP A 15 22.21 -6.96 10.07
C TRP A 15 21.44 -8.03 9.27
N VAL A 16 20.36 -7.62 8.61
CA VAL A 16 19.43 -8.53 7.90
C VAL A 16 19.87 -8.80 6.44
N GLY A 17 21.10 -8.42 6.08
CA GLY A 17 21.63 -8.55 4.73
C GLY A 17 21.13 -7.52 3.73
N PHE A 18 21.92 -7.25 2.68
CA PHE A 18 21.53 -6.38 1.58
C PHE A 18 20.30 -6.90 0.83
N ASN A 19 20.15 -8.21 0.68
CA ASN A 19 19.02 -8.80 -0.05
C ASN A 19 17.65 -8.44 0.53
N THR A 20 17.52 -8.41 1.86
CA THR A 20 16.27 -8.03 2.54
C THR A 20 15.96 -6.55 2.36
N ILE A 21 16.99 -5.70 2.44
CA ILE A 21 16.88 -4.26 2.22
C ILE A 21 16.50 -3.97 0.77
N ILE A 22 17.23 -4.57 -0.17
CA ILE A 22 16.99 -4.47 -1.61
C ILE A 22 15.57 -4.97 -1.91
N GLY A 23 15.15 -6.12 -1.37
CA GLY A 23 13.80 -6.64 -1.54
C GLY A 23 12.73 -5.66 -1.11
N GLY A 24 12.81 -5.13 0.12
CA GLY A 24 11.82 -4.17 0.64
C GLY A 24 11.76 -2.87 -0.15
N TYR A 25 12.90 -2.30 -0.54
CA TYR A 25 12.93 -1.05 -1.31
C TYR A 25 12.62 -1.24 -2.81
N ILE A 26 12.96 -2.38 -3.40
CA ILE A 26 12.63 -2.70 -4.80
C ILE A 26 11.12 -2.84 -5.00
N VAL A 27 10.39 -3.42 -4.04
CA VAL A 27 8.92 -3.59 -4.13
C VAL A 27 8.24 -2.24 -4.42
N ILE A 28 8.69 -1.17 -3.79
CA ILE A 28 8.11 0.18 -3.90
C ILE A 28 8.75 1.01 -5.05
N SER A 29 9.93 0.62 -5.53
CA SER A 29 10.64 1.37 -6.57
C SER A 29 9.90 1.37 -7.92
N LYS A 30 9.98 2.50 -8.64
CA LYS A 30 9.54 2.66 -10.05
C LYS A 30 10.72 2.83 -11.02
N ALA A 31 11.95 2.64 -10.54
CA ALA A 31 13.16 2.87 -11.34
C ALA A 31 13.39 1.75 -12.38
N THR A 32 14.02 2.08 -13.50
CA THR A 32 14.35 1.14 -14.61
C THR A 32 15.10 -0.10 -14.14
N ILE A 33 15.99 0.07 -13.14
CA ILE A 33 16.75 -1.01 -12.53
C ILE A 33 15.86 -2.10 -11.89
N LYS A 34 14.64 -1.77 -11.45
CA LYS A 34 13.69 -2.77 -10.93
C LYS A 34 13.26 -3.71 -12.05
N GLU A 35 12.99 -3.18 -13.23
CA GLU A 35 12.55 -3.97 -14.38
C GLU A 35 13.71 -4.80 -14.93
N GLU A 36 14.93 -4.25 -14.96
CA GLU A 36 16.15 -5.02 -15.27
C GLU A 36 16.34 -6.18 -14.28
N ILE A 37 16.24 -5.93 -12.96
CA ILE A 37 16.35 -6.97 -11.92
C ILE A 37 15.21 -7.98 -11.99
N LYS A 38 14.00 -7.59 -12.40
CA LYS A 38 12.89 -8.53 -12.63
C LYS A 38 13.17 -9.39 -13.86
N SER A 39 13.64 -8.80 -14.95
CA SER A 39 13.95 -9.52 -16.18
C SER A 39 15.12 -10.50 -16.02
N SER A 40 16.04 -10.23 -15.10
CA SER A 40 17.16 -11.12 -14.79
C SER A 40 16.76 -12.31 -13.90
N LYS A 41 15.51 -12.37 -13.44
CA LYS A 41 15.01 -13.44 -12.59
C LYS A 41 14.16 -14.39 -13.42
N GLU A 42 14.42 -15.68 -13.25
CA GLU A 42 13.53 -16.71 -13.75
C GLU A 42 12.44 -17.00 -12.71
N MET A 43 11.19 -16.99 -13.17
CA MET A 43 10.05 -17.38 -12.34
C MET A 43 10.12 -18.89 -12.14
N MET A 44 10.36 -19.32 -10.90
CA MET A 44 10.24 -20.72 -10.52
C MET A 44 8.94 -20.95 -9.77
N THR A 45 8.36 -22.13 -9.92
CA THR A 45 7.29 -22.58 -9.03
C THR A 45 7.88 -22.69 -7.62
N CYS A 46 7.23 -22.06 -6.64
CA CYS A 46 7.69 -22.11 -5.25
C CYS A 46 7.78 -23.58 -4.81
N PRO A 47 8.95 -24.09 -4.39
CA PRO A 47 9.09 -25.50 -4.02
C PRO A 47 8.40 -25.85 -2.70
N ILE A 48 7.92 -24.85 -1.97
CA ILE A 48 7.24 -25.01 -0.67
C ILE A 48 5.73 -25.12 -0.87
N CYS A 49 5.13 -24.25 -1.67
CA CYS A 49 3.69 -24.26 -1.92
C CYS A 49 3.31 -24.78 -3.31
N GLU A 50 4.28 -25.11 -4.17
CA GLU A 50 4.08 -25.52 -5.56
C GLU A 50 3.22 -24.54 -6.38
N GLY A 51 3.28 -23.25 -6.02
CA GLY A 51 2.42 -22.22 -6.64
C GLY A 51 0.98 -22.20 -6.11
N THR A 52 0.67 -22.95 -5.05
CA THR A 52 -0.61 -22.80 -4.34
C THR A 52 -0.62 -21.48 -3.58
N VAL A 53 -1.71 -20.71 -3.78
CA VAL A 53 -1.94 -19.42 -3.08
C VAL A 53 -2.14 -19.65 -1.57
N LEU A 54 -2.63 -20.83 -1.20
CA LEU A 54 -2.85 -21.24 0.19
C LEU A 54 -1.67 -22.09 0.67
N ASN A 55 -1.33 -22.02 1.96
CA ASN A 55 -0.23 -22.81 2.55
C ASN A 55 -0.53 -24.34 2.66
N HIS A 56 -1.47 -24.85 1.85
CA HIS A 56 -1.83 -26.26 1.80
C HIS A 56 -2.49 -26.65 0.46
N HIS A 57 -2.34 -27.92 0.10
CA HIS A 57 -2.92 -28.48 -1.14
C HIS A 57 -4.39 -28.88 -1.01
N LYS A 58 -4.89 -29.11 0.21
CA LYS A 58 -6.29 -29.51 0.44
C LYS A 58 -7.26 -28.49 -0.19
N PRO A 59 -8.22 -28.90 -1.03
CA PRO A 59 -9.16 -27.96 -1.63
C PRO A 59 -10.08 -27.37 -0.55
N LEU A 60 -10.27 -26.05 -0.56
CA LEU A 60 -11.27 -25.38 0.28
C LEU A 60 -12.45 -25.05 -0.61
N LYS A 61 -13.51 -25.85 -0.51
CA LYS A 61 -14.68 -25.71 -1.38
C LYS A 61 -15.73 -24.82 -0.75
N PHE A 62 -16.29 -23.93 -1.57
CA PHE A 62 -17.55 -23.24 -1.31
C PHE A 62 -18.55 -23.66 -2.39
N GLY A 63 -19.56 -24.43 -2.00
CA GLY A 63 -20.43 -25.12 -2.95
C GLY A 63 -19.62 -26.05 -3.85
N ASN A 64 -19.64 -25.78 -5.16
CA ASN A 64 -18.92 -26.57 -6.16
C ASN A 64 -17.55 -26.00 -6.54
N PHE A 65 -17.19 -24.81 -6.07
CA PHE A 65 -15.97 -24.12 -6.46
C PHE A 65 -14.89 -24.24 -5.39
N ASP A 66 -13.63 -24.38 -5.81
CA ASP A 66 -12.50 -24.17 -4.90
C ASP A 66 -12.29 -22.66 -4.71
N ILE A 67 -11.98 -22.22 -3.49
CA ILE A 67 -11.71 -20.81 -3.20
C ILE A 67 -10.59 -20.23 -4.08
N ARG A 68 -9.64 -21.06 -4.52
CA ARG A 68 -8.57 -20.65 -5.45
C ARG A 68 -9.10 -20.28 -6.84
N GLU A 69 -10.17 -20.94 -7.27
CA GLU A 69 -10.85 -20.59 -8.53
C GLU A 69 -11.60 -19.28 -8.38
N ILE A 70 -12.18 -19.05 -7.20
CA ILE A 70 -12.95 -17.84 -6.88
C ILE A 70 -12.04 -16.61 -6.82
N ILE A 71 -10.93 -16.66 -6.08
CA ILE A 71 -10.03 -15.50 -5.92
C ILE A 71 -9.34 -15.08 -7.22
N ASN A 72 -9.26 -15.98 -8.21
CA ASN A 72 -8.67 -15.67 -9.52
C ASN A 72 -9.69 -15.09 -10.52
N GLN A 73 -10.93 -14.88 -10.11
CA GLN A 73 -11.98 -14.31 -10.95
C GLN A 73 -12.16 -12.79 -10.72
N PRO A 74 -12.74 -12.08 -11.70
CA PRO A 74 -13.21 -10.71 -11.52
C PRO A 74 -14.29 -10.60 -10.44
N VAL A 75 -14.37 -9.44 -9.76
CA VAL A 75 -15.38 -9.21 -8.70
C VAL A 75 -16.81 -9.48 -9.19
N ASP A 76 -17.14 -9.11 -10.44
CA ASP A 76 -18.47 -9.35 -11.01
C ASP A 76 -18.83 -10.83 -11.13
N GLU A 77 -17.87 -11.67 -11.52
CA GLU A 77 -18.10 -13.12 -11.60
C GLU A 77 -18.26 -13.73 -10.21
N VAL A 78 -17.49 -13.25 -9.24
CA VAL A 78 -17.62 -13.67 -7.85
C VAL A 78 -18.98 -13.26 -7.28
N LEU A 79 -19.48 -12.06 -7.56
CA LEU A 79 -20.82 -11.62 -7.14
C LEU A 79 -21.94 -12.51 -7.70
N LYS A 80 -21.81 -13.05 -8.91
CA LYS A 80 -22.80 -14.00 -9.46
C LYS A 80 -22.82 -15.32 -8.69
N ILE A 81 -21.68 -15.76 -8.15
CA ILE A 81 -21.57 -17.01 -7.39
C ILE A 81 -22.10 -16.84 -5.96
N PHE A 82 -21.72 -15.74 -5.30
CA PHE A 82 -22.01 -15.50 -3.88
C PHE A 82 -23.28 -14.68 -3.62
N GLY A 83 -23.85 -14.05 -4.64
CA GLY A 83 -24.97 -13.13 -4.52
C GLY A 83 -24.56 -11.78 -3.91
N ASP A 84 -25.55 -11.06 -3.38
CA ASP A 84 -25.39 -9.71 -2.83
C ASP A 84 -24.74 -9.73 -1.43
N LEU A 85 -23.47 -10.13 -1.37
CA LEU A 85 -22.67 -9.97 -0.17
C LEU A 85 -22.26 -8.48 -0.01
N PRO A 86 -22.62 -7.79 1.08
CA PRO A 86 -22.34 -6.36 1.24
C PRO A 86 -20.85 -6.00 1.11
N ALA A 87 -19.97 -6.89 1.58
CA ALA A 87 -18.53 -6.71 1.47
C ALA A 87 -18.05 -6.72 0.01
N LEU A 88 -18.57 -7.62 -0.83
CA LEU A 88 -18.20 -7.68 -2.25
C LEU A 88 -18.79 -6.50 -3.04
N GLN A 89 -20.00 -6.04 -2.67
CA GLN A 89 -20.59 -4.84 -3.26
C GLN A 89 -19.77 -3.58 -2.96
N LYS A 90 -19.32 -3.42 -1.70
CA LYS A 90 -18.39 -2.34 -1.32
C LYS A 90 -17.05 -2.45 -2.04
N LEU A 91 -16.50 -3.67 -2.16
CA LEU A 91 -15.26 -3.90 -2.89
C LEU A 91 -15.41 -3.47 -4.36
N LYS A 92 -16.47 -3.93 -5.04
CA LYS A 92 -16.80 -3.53 -6.42
C LYS A 92 -16.91 -2.02 -6.58
N PHE A 93 -17.52 -1.32 -5.62
CA PHE A 93 -17.62 0.13 -5.66
C PHE A 93 -16.25 0.83 -5.61
N ILE A 94 -15.28 0.26 -4.88
CA ILE A 94 -13.94 0.85 -4.74
C ILE A 94 -13.07 0.57 -5.97
N VAL A 95 -13.09 -0.66 -6.48
CA VAL A 95 -12.11 -1.13 -7.49
C VAL A 95 -12.67 -1.40 -8.88
N GLY A 96 -13.99 -1.41 -9.05
CA GLY A 96 -14.65 -1.87 -10.27
C GLY A 96 -14.98 -3.37 -10.25
N GLY A 97 -15.75 -3.81 -11.24
CA GLY A 97 -16.23 -5.20 -11.36
C GLY A 97 -15.28 -6.13 -12.12
N ASP A 98 -14.43 -5.55 -12.98
CA ASP A 98 -13.49 -6.25 -13.85
C ASP A 98 -12.17 -6.64 -13.17
N MET A 99 -11.85 -6.02 -12.02
CA MET A 99 -10.65 -6.33 -11.26
C MET A 99 -10.70 -7.76 -10.70
N ARG A 100 -9.62 -8.52 -10.86
CA ARG A 100 -9.46 -9.83 -10.21
C ARG A 100 -9.19 -9.66 -8.72
N LEU A 101 -9.68 -10.57 -7.88
CA LEU A 101 -9.42 -10.51 -6.43
C LEU A 101 -7.95 -10.74 -6.06
N THR A 102 -7.14 -11.27 -6.96
CA THR A 102 -5.69 -11.46 -6.81
C THR A 102 -4.83 -10.33 -7.39
N GLU A 103 -5.45 -9.25 -7.89
CA GLU A 103 -4.73 -8.11 -8.46
C GLU A 103 -3.85 -7.40 -7.42
N ASP A 104 -2.68 -6.91 -7.85
CA ASP A 104 -1.77 -6.17 -6.97
C ASP A 104 -2.31 -4.76 -6.70
N VAL A 105 -2.71 -4.53 -5.45
CA VAL A 105 -3.22 -3.24 -4.95
C VAL A 105 -2.26 -2.08 -5.26
N SER A 106 -0.95 -2.33 -5.32
CA SER A 106 0.04 -1.27 -5.58
C SER A 106 -0.06 -0.65 -6.98
N LEU A 107 -0.70 -1.36 -7.92
CA LEU A 107 -0.96 -0.90 -9.28
C LEU A 107 -2.17 0.03 -9.38
N LEU A 108 -3.04 0.03 -8.36
CA LEU A 108 -4.26 0.83 -8.37
C LEU A 108 -3.97 2.33 -8.14
N PRO A 109 -4.89 3.22 -8.55
CA PRO A 109 -4.82 4.63 -8.19
C PRO A 109 -4.71 4.83 -6.67
N ARG A 110 -3.97 5.85 -6.24
CA ARG A 110 -3.70 6.08 -4.81
C ARG A 110 -4.97 6.17 -3.96
N LYS A 111 -6.01 6.81 -4.50
CA LYS A 111 -7.34 6.90 -3.88
C LYS A 111 -7.95 5.53 -3.59
N ALA A 112 -7.91 4.62 -4.58
CA ALA A 112 -8.41 3.25 -4.43
C ALA A 112 -7.57 2.45 -3.41
N GLN A 113 -6.25 2.61 -3.39
CA GLN A 113 -5.40 1.97 -2.37
C GLN A 113 -5.78 2.39 -0.94
N VAL A 114 -6.02 3.70 -0.73
CA VAL A 114 -6.42 4.24 0.57
C VAL A 114 -7.82 3.75 0.96
N ALA A 115 -8.77 3.78 0.03
CA ALA A 115 -10.12 3.26 0.25
C ALA A 115 -10.11 1.76 0.60
N LEU A 116 -9.33 0.94 -0.11
CA LEU A 116 -9.15 -0.47 0.20
C LEU A 116 -8.54 -0.69 1.60
N LYS A 117 -7.58 0.15 2.00
CA LYS A 117 -6.99 0.05 3.34
C LYS A 117 -8.01 0.36 4.43
N MET A 118 -8.85 1.37 4.22
CA MET A 118 -9.91 1.71 5.17
C MET A 118 -11.02 0.66 5.19
N PHE A 119 -11.33 0.06 4.04
CA PHE A 119 -12.26 -1.06 3.93
C PHE A 119 -11.74 -2.30 4.67
N GLU A 120 -10.45 -2.62 4.57
CA GLU A 120 -9.81 -3.70 5.35
C GLU A 120 -10.00 -3.51 6.86
N LEU A 121 -9.76 -2.29 7.36
CA LEU A 121 -9.94 -1.96 8.78
C LEU A 121 -11.40 -2.06 9.22
N GLU A 122 -12.33 -1.66 8.36
CA GLU A 122 -13.76 -1.81 8.60
C GLU A 122 -14.16 -3.29 8.71
N GLN A 123 -13.71 -4.13 7.75
CA GLN A 123 -14.04 -5.56 7.75
C GLN A 123 -13.37 -6.34 8.89
N ALA A 124 -12.19 -5.90 9.34
CA ALA A 124 -11.50 -6.51 10.47
C ALA A 124 -12.31 -6.41 11.79
N SER A 125 -13.33 -5.55 11.85
CA SER A 125 -14.31 -5.50 12.95
C SER A 125 -13.68 -5.34 14.33
N PHE A 126 -12.61 -4.54 14.41
CA PHE A 126 -11.99 -4.19 15.69
C PHE A 126 -12.98 -3.51 16.64
N SER A 127 -12.81 -3.71 17.94
CA SER A 127 -13.64 -3.10 18.98
C SER A 127 -12.79 -2.67 20.16
N ASN A 128 -13.04 -1.46 20.67
CA ASN A 128 -12.32 -0.81 21.76
C ASN A 128 -10.83 -0.55 21.47
N TYR A 129 -10.46 -0.37 20.20
CA TYR A 129 -9.11 0.04 19.81
C TYR A 129 -9.01 1.56 19.66
N GLU A 130 -7.81 2.09 19.90
CA GLU A 130 -7.43 3.42 19.41
C GLU A 130 -6.77 3.27 18.04
N MET A 131 -7.33 3.94 17.04
CA MET A 131 -6.82 3.97 15.68
C MET A 131 -6.28 5.36 15.36
N VAL A 132 -4.97 5.46 15.17
CA VAL A 132 -4.29 6.71 14.83
C VAL A 132 -4.02 6.74 13.33
N LEU A 133 -4.61 7.72 12.63
CA LEU A 133 -4.51 7.88 11.19
C LEU A 133 -3.74 9.16 10.83
N GLN A 134 -2.98 9.11 9.73
CA GLN A 134 -2.21 10.22 9.20
C GLN A 134 -2.42 10.34 7.69
N ASN A 135 -2.42 11.58 7.18
CA ASN A 135 -2.68 11.94 5.78
C ASN A 135 -4.07 11.51 5.31
N VAL A 136 -5.09 11.74 6.14
CA VAL A 136 -6.49 11.40 5.90
C VAL A 136 -7.19 12.46 5.05
N LEU A 137 -6.96 13.75 5.35
CA LEU A 137 -7.66 14.89 4.75
C LEU A 137 -7.63 14.91 3.21
N PRO A 138 -6.51 14.56 2.52
CA PRO A 138 -6.48 14.52 1.06
C PRO A 138 -7.38 13.44 0.42
N PHE A 139 -7.88 12.49 1.21
CA PHE A 139 -8.68 11.35 0.76
C PHE A 139 -10.04 11.29 1.47
N TRP A 140 -10.45 12.39 2.13
CA TRP A 140 -11.60 12.40 3.02
C TRP A 140 -12.89 11.94 2.34
N ASP A 141 -13.14 12.40 1.11
CA ASP A 141 -14.35 12.06 0.36
C ASP A 141 -14.47 10.57 0.09
N GLU A 142 -13.34 9.88 -0.10
CA GLU A 142 -13.30 8.45 -0.36
C GLU A 142 -13.50 7.60 0.90
N ILE A 143 -13.09 8.08 2.08
CA ILE A 143 -12.98 7.22 3.28
C ILE A 143 -13.81 7.67 4.50
N LYS A 144 -14.49 8.82 4.44
CA LYS A 144 -15.31 9.32 5.56
C LYS A 144 -16.31 8.29 6.09
N GLY A 145 -16.96 7.54 5.19
CA GLY A 145 -17.93 6.51 5.57
C GLY A 145 -17.30 5.33 6.31
N ASN A 146 -16.07 4.93 5.93
CA ASN A 146 -15.34 3.90 6.66
C ASN A 146 -14.93 4.40 8.05
N ILE A 147 -14.45 5.65 8.14
CA ILE A 147 -14.08 6.27 9.43
C ILE A 147 -15.29 6.32 10.36
N GLU A 148 -16.44 6.77 9.87
CA GLU A 148 -17.69 6.79 10.64
C GLU A 148 -18.07 5.40 11.14
N SER A 149 -18.05 4.39 10.26
CA SER A 149 -18.37 3.01 10.63
C SER A 149 -17.41 2.43 11.67
N ILE A 150 -16.11 2.66 11.51
CA ILE A 150 -15.08 2.19 12.45
C ILE A 150 -15.22 2.88 13.82
N SER A 151 -15.56 4.17 13.81
CA SER A 151 -15.68 5.00 15.02
C SER A 151 -16.86 4.59 15.92
N VAL A 152 -17.80 3.78 15.43
CA VAL A 152 -18.92 3.25 16.25
C VAL A 152 -18.38 2.45 17.44
N ASN A 153 -17.31 1.66 17.23
CA ASN A 153 -16.76 0.76 18.24
C ASN A 153 -15.32 1.11 18.65
N ASN A 154 -14.72 2.15 18.08
CA ASN A 154 -13.30 2.46 18.25
C ASN A 154 -13.08 3.96 18.41
N GLN A 155 -12.00 4.34 19.08
CA GLN A 155 -11.55 5.73 19.12
C GLN A 155 -10.66 5.99 17.90
N VAL A 156 -11.08 6.88 17.00
CA VAL A 156 -10.28 7.26 15.83
C VAL A 156 -9.67 8.65 16.05
N THR A 157 -8.35 8.74 15.98
CA THR A 157 -7.59 9.98 16.12
C THR A 157 -6.92 10.32 14.79
N ILE A 158 -7.19 11.50 14.24
CA ILE A 158 -6.58 11.99 12.99
C ILE A 158 -5.45 12.96 13.33
N CYS A 159 -4.23 12.62 12.92
CA CYS A 159 -3.00 13.38 13.18
C CYS A 159 -2.51 14.08 11.91
N ASP A 160 -3.40 14.83 11.27
CA ASP A 160 -3.09 15.56 10.05
C ASP A 160 -2.60 16.99 10.33
N PHE A 161 -1.81 17.52 9.39
CA PHE A 161 -1.39 18.91 9.47
C PHE A 161 -2.57 19.85 9.16
N PRO A 162 -2.71 20.96 9.91
CA PRO A 162 -3.73 21.96 9.63
C PRO A 162 -3.61 22.48 8.19
N ASN A 163 -4.75 22.62 7.51
CA ASN A 163 -4.86 23.17 6.15
C ASN A 163 -4.17 22.36 5.02
N VAL A 164 -3.82 21.10 5.25
CA VAL A 164 -3.23 20.23 4.22
C VAL A 164 -4.30 19.26 3.66
N TYR A 165 -4.98 19.69 2.60
CA TYR A 165 -6.05 18.92 1.93
C TYR A 165 -5.60 18.27 0.62
N GLU A 166 -4.31 18.34 0.32
CA GLU A 166 -3.74 17.85 -0.93
C GLU A 166 -2.71 16.77 -0.67
N THR A 167 -2.56 15.85 -1.62
CA THR A 167 -1.50 14.87 -1.56
C THR A 167 -0.15 15.56 -1.67
N ARG A 168 0.88 14.95 -1.08
CA ARG A 168 2.26 15.42 -1.20
C ARG A 168 2.65 15.61 -2.67
N GLU A 169 2.24 14.70 -3.55
CA GLU A 169 2.51 14.76 -4.98
C GLU A 169 1.92 16.03 -5.59
N ASN A 170 0.65 16.34 -5.30
CA ASN A 170 -0.03 17.53 -5.83
C ASN A 170 0.59 18.82 -5.31
N ILE A 171 0.94 18.87 -4.01
CA ILE A 171 1.63 20.02 -3.41
C ILE A 171 2.95 20.25 -4.16
N ILE A 172 3.78 19.21 -4.28
CA ILE A 172 5.05 19.28 -4.98
C ILE A 172 4.84 19.74 -6.43
N ASP A 173 3.91 19.15 -7.16
CA ASP A 173 3.70 19.49 -8.55
C ASP A 173 3.21 20.95 -8.70
N LYS A 174 2.34 21.46 -7.83
CA LYS A 174 1.98 22.90 -7.82
C LYS A 174 3.19 23.83 -7.65
N TYR A 175 4.09 23.51 -6.71
CA TYR A 175 5.26 24.34 -6.43
C TYR A 175 6.35 24.26 -7.50
N PHE A 176 6.50 23.12 -8.19
CA PHE A 176 7.60 22.88 -9.14
C PHE A 176 7.21 22.92 -10.63
N THR A 177 5.92 22.94 -10.98
CA THR A 177 5.51 23.04 -12.40
C THR A 177 5.67 24.47 -12.95
N ASN A 178 5.51 25.50 -12.09
CA ASN A 178 5.65 26.92 -12.47
C ASN A 178 6.85 27.62 -11.79
N GLY A 179 7.64 26.89 -10.98
CA GLY A 179 8.74 27.43 -10.21
C GLY A 179 10.07 27.46 -10.97
N LYS A 180 10.92 28.46 -10.70
CA LYS A 180 12.30 28.56 -11.22
C LYS A 180 13.22 27.37 -10.83
N TYR A 181 12.77 26.52 -9.91
CA TYR A 181 13.53 25.43 -9.31
C TYR A 181 12.98 24.06 -9.76
N LYS A 182 13.89 23.12 -10.07
CA LYS A 182 13.51 21.74 -10.41
C LYS A 182 13.26 20.94 -9.12
N LYS A 183 12.30 20.00 -9.14
CA LYS A 183 11.89 19.12 -8.01
C LYS A 183 13.06 18.50 -7.21
N LEU A 184 14.14 18.10 -7.90
CA LEU A 184 15.37 17.56 -7.26
C LEU A 184 16.18 18.62 -6.50
N THR A 185 16.21 19.87 -6.97
CA THR A 185 17.02 20.96 -6.39
C THR A 185 16.50 21.41 -5.03
N TYR A 186 15.18 21.45 -4.85
CA TYR A 186 14.56 21.87 -3.59
C TYR A 186 14.77 20.88 -2.44
N VAL A 187 14.79 19.57 -2.73
CA VAL A 187 15.08 18.55 -1.71
C VAL A 187 16.46 18.82 -1.10
N TYR A 188 17.47 19.11 -1.92
CA TYR A 188 18.82 19.42 -1.42
C TYR A 188 18.88 20.72 -0.62
N GLU A 189 18.15 21.76 -1.04
CA GLU A 189 18.10 23.03 -0.31
C GLU A 189 17.35 22.93 1.03
N ALA A 190 16.26 22.16 1.10
CA ALA A 190 15.51 21.91 2.34
C ALA A 190 16.33 21.14 3.39
N PHE A 191 17.28 20.30 2.95
CA PHE A 191 18.25 19.64 3.82
C PHE A 191 19.52 20.49 4.08
N GLY A 192 19.55 21.75 3.65
CA GLY A 192 20.65 22.68 3.90
C GLY A 192 21.88 22.50 3.00
N TYR A 193 21.79 21.66 1.96
CA TYR A 193 22.89 21.46 1.02
C TYR A 193 22.87 22.53 -0.09
N LYS A 194 23.93 23.35 -0.16
CA LYS A 194 24.17 24.21 -1.32
C LYS A 194 24.43 23.32 -2.54
N LYS A 195 23.55 23.40 -3.56
CA LYS A 195 23.62 22.75 -4.88
C LYS A 195 24.81 21.80 -5.06
N LEU A 196 24.58 20.50 -4.84
CA LEU A 196 25.56 19.43 -5.07
C LEU A 196 26.24 19.50 -6.44
N VAL A 197 25.51 19.95 -7.48
CA VAL A 197 26.07 20.19 -8.83
C VAL A 197 27.27 21.14 -8.79
N THR A 198 27.24 22.17 -7.94
CA THR A 198 28.33 23.14 -7.79
C THR A 198 29.54 22.58 -7.03
N GLN A 199 29.33 21.60 -6.15
CA GLN A 199 30.43 20.93 -5.44
C GLN A 199 31.03 19.77 -6.24
N ILE A 200 30.20 19.02 -7.00
CA ILE A 200 30.66 17.96 -7.89
C ILE A 200 31.47 18.55 -9.05
N ASN A 201 31.06 19.69 -9.62
CA ASN A 201 31.82 20.38 -10.66
C ASN A 201 33.10 21.09 -10.16
N LYS A 202 33.41 21.01 -8.84
CA LYS A 202 34.67 21.50 -8.25
C LYS A 202 35.71 20.40 -8.06
N ILE A 203 35.34 19.13 -8.25
CA ILE A 203 36.25 17.97 -8.30
C ILE A 203 36.63 17.76 -9.77
#